data_AF-A0A146MI19-F1
#
_entry.id   AF-A0A146MI19-F1
#
_cell.length_a   1.000
_cell.length_b   1.000
_cell.length_c   1.000
_cell.angle_alpha   90.00
_cell.angle_beta   90.00
_cell.angle_gamma   90.00
#
_symmetry.space_group_name_H-M   'P 1'
#
loop_
_entity.id
_entity.type
_entity.pdbx_description
1 polymer ?
#
loop_
_entity_poly.entity_id
_entity_poly.type
_entity_poly.pdbx_seq_one_letter_code
_entity_poly.pdbx_strand_id
1 'polypeptide(L)'
;MFRYGLLLIAVFFAASGAYGLPPVKFGSRYSLVETIRMLESSETTNSVGYSIQGELSLEYLHKNLILAHIDPVKLHITSRKVPMPDEFVPHTSKLDDMENSPFLIQVEEGVVRKVHISKSELPQMVNLKKGIAGLFQFQTETTTATETDVSGECKVKYTAESDRIYKEKTGCKWPDMHSRASDELWGNKITSSRKTLISLGDQKIVDTVEAIDEHTTRSSLSSFANVGVTASLRLKVLDPEVNKNRLSIANMMTVSQNIKAELGVEFVEFLLEPETVTPDTNIKKFADVVDQFSKSLQSSELGTTKSAWALVKSVRSIKN
;
A
#
# COMPACT_ATOMS: atom_id res chain seq x y z
N MET A 1 22.70 77.24 2.07
CA MET A 1 22.75 75.96 2.81
C MET A 1 21.43 75.24 2.64
N PHE A 2 21.33 74.31 1.69
CA PHE A 2 20.19 73.40 1.55
C PHE A 2 20.69 71.99 1.83
N ARG A 3 20.14 71.33 2.86
CA ARG A 3 20.43 69.93 3.21
C ARG A 3 19.42 69.03 2.52
N TYR A 4 19.88 68.21 1.58
CA TYR A 4 19.14 67.06 1.07
C TYR A 4 19.29 65.89 2.06
N GLY A 5 18.17 65.43 2.61
CA GLY A 5 18.10 64.15 3.32
C GLY A 5 17.87 63.02 2.32
N LEU A 6 18.81 62.08 2.23
CA LEU A 6 18.64 60.84 1.49
C LEU A 6 17.71 59.92 2.28
N LEU A 7 16.55 59.59 1.70
CA LEU A 7 15.65 58.54 2.16
C LEU A 7 16.16 57.20 1.62
N LEU A 8 16.65 56.32 2.50
CA LEU A 8 16.98 54.93 2.16
C LEU A 8 15.69 54.11 2.11
N ILE A 9 15.20 53.82 0.90
CA ILE A 9 14.13 52.86 0.68
C ILE A 9 14.77 51.46 0.69
N ALA A 10 14.53 50.71 1.77
CA ALA A 10 14.85 49.30 1.84
C ALA A 10 13.86 48.51 0.96
N VAL A 11 14.32 48.06 -0.20
CA VAL A 11 13.58 47.14 -1.06
C VAL A 11 13.71 45.74 -0.44
N PHE A 12 12.65 45.27 0.22
CA PHE A 12 12.51 43.85 0.56
C PHE A 12 12.24 43.09 -0.74
N PHE A 13 13.27 42.40 -1.25
CA PHE A 13 13.07 41.33 -2.21
C PHE A 13 12.39 40.17 -1.49
N ALA A 14 11.08 40.05 -1.65
CA ALA A 14 10.37 38.81 -1.36
C ALA A 14 10.81 37.77 -2.40
N ALA A 15 11.86 37.01 -2.08
CA ALA A 15 12.17 35.80 -2.81
C ALA A 15 11.07 34.78 -2.52
N SER A 16 10.09 34.69 -3.42
CA SER A 16 9.15 33.57 -3.51
C SER A 16 9.91 32.33 -3.99
N GLY A 17 10.80 31.82 -3.14
CA GLY A 17 11.31 30.46 -3.26
C GLY A 17 10.23 29.52 -2.74
N ALA A 18 9.89 28.50 -3.51
CA ALA A 18 9.15 27.36 -3.00
C ALA A 18 10.04 26.66 -1.96
N TYR A 19 9.98 27.11 -0.71
CA TYR A 19 10.70 26.46 0.37
C TYR A 19 9.86 25.23 0.78
N GLY A 20 10.29 24.05 0.34
CA GLY A 20 9.79 22.79 0.86
C GLY A 20 9.98 22.66 2.36
N LEU A 21 9.28 21.71 2.98
CA LEU A 21 9.56 21.39 4.39
C LEU A 21 11.02 20.96 4.54
N PRO A 22 11.66 21.29 5.68
CA PRO A 22 12.97 20.76 6.00
C PRO A 22 12.95 19.21 6.03
N PRO A 23 14.13 18.55 6.02
CA PRO A 23 14.20 17.10 5.89
C PRO A 23 13.36 16.36 6.95
N VAL A 24 12.35 15.65 6.48
CA VAL A 24 11.48 14.79 7.29
C VAL A 24 12.21 13.47 7.58
N LYS A 25 12.06 12.95 8.79
CA LYS A 25 12.67 11.68 9.21
C LYS A 25 11.64 10.78 9.86
N PHE A 26 11.92 9.49 9.89
CA PHE A 26 11.17 8.52 10.66
C PHE A 26 11.87 8.29 12.01
N GLY A 27 11.09 8.05 13.06
CA GLY A 27 11.56 7.55 14.34
C GLY A 27 12.02 6.09 14.25
N SER A 28 12.42 5.51 15.37
CA SER A 28 12.97 4.16 15.45
C SER A 28 11.89 3.09 15.44
N ARG A 29 10.68 3.37 15.95
CA ARG A 29 9.59 2.38 16.04
C ARG A 29 8.21 2.96 15.75
N TYR A 30 7.40 2.18 15.05
CA TYR A 30 6.02 2.50 14.69
C TYR A 30 5.10 1.31 14.94
N SER A 31 3.88 1.58 15.39
CA SER A 31 2.77 0.64 15.28
C SER A 31 2.35 0.58 13.81
N LEU A 32 2.21 -0.64 13.28
CA LEU A 32 1.79 -0.93 11.91
C LEU A 32 0.42 -1.59 11.93
N VAL A 33 -0.55 -1.00 11.24
CA VAL A 33 -1.88 -1.56 11.06
C VAL A 33 -2.29 -1.46 9.60
N GLU A 34 -2.42 -2.61 8.95
CA GLU A 34 -3.09 -2.73 7.65
C GLU A 34 -4.51 -3.24 7.89
N THR A 35 -5.49 -2.74 7.14
CA THR A 35 -6.85 -3.29 7.14
C THR A 35 -7.46 -3.28 5.75
N ILE A 36 -8.09 -4.39 5.37
CA ILE A 36 -8.89 -4.50 4.16
C ILE A 36 -10.33 -4.81 4.54
N ARG A 37 -11.25 -4.03 3.99
CA ARG A 37 -12.70 -4.23 4.14
C ARG A 37 -13.36 -4.34 2.78
N MET A 38 -14.28 -5.29 2.65
CA MET A 38 -15.21 -5.41 1.54
C MET A 38 -16.58 -4.93 2.01
N LEU A 39 -17.18 -4.07 1.18
CA LEU A 39 -18.41 -3.33 1.47
C LEU A 39 -19.49 -3.74 0.47
N GLU A 40 -20.67 -4.05 0.98
CA GLU A 40 -21.88 -4.24 0.19
C GLU A 40 -22.49 -2.86 -0.09
N SER A 41 -22.81 -2.56 -1.36
CA SER A 41 -23.47 -1.30 -1.75
C SER A 41 -22.75 0.00 -1.35
N SER A 42 -21.43 -0.04 -1.11
CA SER A 42 -20.60 1.08 -0.64
C SER A 42 -20.99 1.66 0.74
N GLU A 43 -21.85 0.97 1.49
CA GLU A 43 -22.15 1.32 2.88
C GLU A 43 -21.17 0.64 3.83
N THR A 44 -20.84 1.29 4.94
CA THR A 44 -19.88 0.78 5.95
C THR A 44 -20.45 -0.32 6.83
N THR A 45 -21.77 -0.51 6.82
CA THR A 45 -22.46 -1.49 7.66
C THR A 45 -22.29 -2.90 7.08
N ASN A 46 -22.11 -3.91 7.94
CA ASN A 46 -22.00 -5.32 7.55
C ASN A 46 -20.77 -5.70 6.69
N SER A 47 -19.66 -4.97 6.84
CA SER A 47 -18.40 -5.25 6.13
C SER A 47 -17.75 -6.57 6.59
N VAL A 48 -17.02 -7.22 5.68
CA VAL A 48 -16.12 -8.33 6.00
C VAL A 48 -14.70 -7.93 5.66
N GLY A 49 -13.74 -8.38 6.45
CA GLY A 49 -12.38 -7.91 6.27
C GLY A 49 -11.38 -8.60 7.17
N TYR A 50 -10.11 -8.25 6.95
CA TYR A 50 -9.01 -8.65 7.81
C TYR A 50 -8.08 -7.47 8.07
N SER A 51 -7.36 -7.54 9.18
CA SER A 51 -6.34 -6.57 9.56
C SER A 51 -5.05 -7.31 9.88
N ILE A 52 -3.92 -6.77 9.45
CA ILE A 52 -2.59 -7.24 9.82
C ILE A 52 -2.01 -6.19 10.76
N GLN A 53 -1.64 -6.61 11.96
CA GLN A 53 -1.15 -5.70 13.00
C GLN A 53 0.21 -6.17 13.51
N GLY A 54 1.11 -5.23 13.73
CA GLY A 54 2.43 -5.48 14.29
C GLY A 54 3.17 -4.18 14.57
N GLU A 55 4.48 -4.28 14.64
CA GLU A 55 5.36 -3.12 14.83
C GLU A 55 6.44 -3.09 13.75
N LEU A 56 6.87 -1.89 13.40
CA LEU A 56 7.91 -1.62 12.43
C LEU A 56 9.06 -0.91 13.14
N SER A 57 10.20 -1.58 13.20
CA SER A 57 11.46 -1.04 13.69
C SER A 57 12.30 -0.53 12.52
N LEU A 58 12.91 0.65 12.69
CA LEU A 58 13.67 1.36 11.66
C LEU A 58 15.05 1.77 12.19
N GLU A 59 16.06 1.65 11.33
CA GLU A 59 17.41 2.13 11.60
C GLU A 59 18.04 2.73 10.34
N TYR A 60 18.63 3.92 10.48
CA TYR A 60 19.33 4.59 9.39
C TYR A 60 20.75 4.06 9.29
N LEU A 61 21.03 3.33 8.21
CA LEU A 61 22.36 2.77 7.93
C LEU A 61 23.22 3.71 7.08
N HIS A 62 22.59 4.49 6.22
CA HIS A 62 23.19 5.51 5.36
C HIS A 62 22.15 6.60 5.07
N LYS A 63 22.55 7.76 4.53
CA LYS A 63 21.62 8.86 4.22
C LYS A 63 20.44 8.46 3.32
N ASN A 64 20.63 7.41 2.51
CA ASN A 64 19.66 6.90 1.53
C ASN A 64 19.24 5.46 1.80
N LEU A 65 19.63 4.85 2.93
CA LEU A 65 19.39 3.43 3.20
C LEU A 65 18.91 3.23 4.63
N ILE A 66 17.72 2.64 4.76
CA ILE A 66 17.07 2.35 6.03
C ILE A 66 16.94 0.83 6.15
N LEU A 67 17.36 0.27 7.29
CA LEU A 67 17.00 -1.08 7.68
C LEU A 67 15.64 -1.05 8.36
N ALA A 68 14.74 -1.89 7.89
CA ALA A 68 13.42 -2.07 8.44
C ALA A 68 13.26 -3.52 8.92
N HIS A 69 12.61 -3.69 10.06
CA HIS A 69 12.19 -4.99 10.57
C HIS A 69 10.75 -4.90 11.03
N ILE A 70 9.93 -5.83 10.58
CA ILE A 70 8.56 -5.95 11.03
C ILE A 70 8.58 -6.99 12.14
N ASP A 71 8.20 -6.62 13.35
CA ASP A 71 7.99 -7.61 14.41
C ASP A 71 6.86 -8.56 13.98
N PRO A 72 6.88 -9.84 14.38
CA PRO A 72 5.90 -10.83 13.92
C PRO A 72 4.47 -10.30 13.94
N VAL A 73 3.88 -10.21 12.75
CA VAL A 73 2.54 -9.63 12.55
C VAL A 73 1.46 -10.65 12.87
N LYS A 74 0.35 -10.17 13.43
CA LYS A 74 -0.82 -11.00 13.71
C LYS A 74 -1.97 -10.67 12.76
N LEU A 75 -2.51 -11.71 12.13
CA LEU A 75 -3.75 -11.60 11.37
C LEU A 75 -4.91 -11.47 12.34
N HIS A 76 -5.78 -10.51 12.08
CA HIS A 76 -7.05 -10.35 12.73
C HIS A 76 -8.17 -10.39 11.69
N ILE A 77 -9.31 -10.96 12.04
CA ILE A 77 -10.45 -11.06 11.14
C ILE A 77 -11.68 -10.43 11.77
N THR A 78 -12.55 -9.87 10.93
CA THR A 78 -13.88 -9.47 11.34
C THR A 78 -14.92 -10.14 10.44
N SER A 79 -16.01 -10.62 11.05
CA SER A 79 -17.12 -11.24 10.32
C SER A 79 -18.42 -11.06 11.08
N ARG A 80 -19.55 -11.24 10.38
CA ARG A 80 -20.92 -11.19 10.95
C ARG A 80 -21.15 -12.20 12.10
N LYS A 81 -20.23 -13.13 12.36
CA LYS A 81 -20.31 -14.14 13.43
C LYS A 81 -19.53 -13.77 14.70
N VAL A 82 -18.86 -12.61 14.73
CA VAL A 82 -18.10 -12.14 15.88
C VAL A 82 -19.05 -11.41 16.85
N PRO A 83 -18.89 -11.55 18.18
CA PRO A 83 -19.85 -11.03 19.18
C PRO A 83 -20.08 -9.51 19.14
N MET A 84 -19.16 -8.75 18.53
CA MET A 84 -19.31 -7.33 18.21
C MET A 84 -19.05 -7.11 16.72
N PRO A 85 -20.05 -6.69 15.92
CA PRO A 85 -19.80 -6.26 14.55
C PRO A 85 -18.83 -5.06 14.62
N ASP A 86 -17.77 -5.12 13.82
CA ASP A 86 -16.68 -4.13 13.70
C ASP A 86 -15.42 -4.33 14.54
N GLU A 87 -15.37 -5.30 15.47
CA GLU A 87 -14.12 -5.64 16.17
C GLU A 87 -13.28 -6.67 15.39
N PHE A 88 -11.96 -6.45 15.33
CA PHE A 88 -10.99 -7.34 14.71
C PHE A 88 -10.42 -8.28 15.76
N VAL A 89 -10.68 -9.58 15.61
CA VAL A 89 -10.25 -10.59 16.58
C VAL A 89 -9.01 -11.32 16.05
N PRO A 90 -7.99 -11.57 16.88
CA PRO A 90 -6.80 -12.31 16.47
C PRO A 90 -7.15 -13.69 15.88
N HIS A 91 -6.48 -14.06 14.79
CA HIS A 91 -6.67 -15.31 14.09
C HIS A 91 -5.32 -15.97 13.82
N THR A 92 -5.25 -17.29 14.00
CA THR A 92 -4.05 -18.06 13.65
C THR A 92 -4.06 -18.30 12.14
N SER A 93 -2.93 -18.05 11.48
CA SER A 93 -2.84 -18.16 10.03
C SER A 93 -1.44 -18.55 9.58
N LYS A 94 -1.29 -18.88 8.29
CA LYS A 94 0.02 -19.17 7.69
C LYS A 94 1.01 -18.02 7.88
N LEU A 95 0.54 -16.78 8.07
CA LEU A 95 1.38 -15.61 8.33
C LEU A 95 2.22 -15.75 9.60
N ASP A 96 1.73 -16.48 10.60
CA ASP A 96 2.43 -16.70 11.87
C ASP A 96 3.74 -17.49 11.68
N ASP A 97 3.79 -18.35 10.66
CA ASP A 97 4.92 -19.24 10.35
C ASP A 97 5.76 -18.75 9.16
N MET A 98 5.40 -17.60 8.56
CA MET A 98 6.13 -17.07 7.40
C MET A 98 7.48 -16.51 7.82
N GLU A 99 8.51 -16.78 7.01
CA GLU A 99 9.79 -16.09 7.17
C GLU A 99 9.59 -14.57 7.05
N ASN A 100 10.17 -13.84 8.01
CA ASN A 100 10.07 -12.39 8.10
C ASN A 100 11.42 -11.80 8.47
N SER A 101 12.36 -11.90 7.55
CA SER A 101 13.71 -11.34 7.72
C SER A 101 13.67 -9.80 7.63
N PRO A 102 14.61 -9.07 8.27
CA PRO A 102 14.75 -7.63 8.02
C PRO A 102 14.90 -7.32 6.52
N PHE A 103 14.55 -6.11 6.09
CA PHE A 103 14.65 -5.66 4.71
C PHE A 103 15.20 -4.24 4.64
N LEU A 104 15.76 -3.86 3.49
CA LEU A 104 16.33 -2.53 3.30
C LEU A 104 15.44 -1.70 2.38
N ILE A 105 15.29 -0.42 2.72
CA ILE A 105 14.57 0.55 1.90
C ILE A 105 15.59 1.59 1.42
N GLN A 106 15.82 1.63 0.10
CA GLN A 106 16.65 2.65 -0.52
C GLN A 106 15.79 3.83 -0.93
N VAL A 107 15.98 4.98 -0.27
CA VAL A 107 15.22 6.21 -0.51
C VAL A 107 16.16 7.31 -0.98
N GLU A 108 15.86 7.92 -2.12
CA GLU A 108 16.62 9.02 -2.70
C GLU A 108 15.66 10.12 -3.10
N GLU A 109 15.85 11.33 -2.55
CA GLU A 109 15.03 12.51 -2.88
C GLU A 109 13.52 12.25 -2.68
N GLY A 110 13.17 11.55 -1.59
CA GLY A 110 11.78 11.21 -1.28
C GLY A 110 11.17 10.11 -2.16
N VAL A 111 11.98 9.47 -3.01
CA VAL A 111 11.55 8.37 -3.89
C VAL A 111 12.19 7.06 -3.45
N VAL A 112 11.38 6.01 -3.34
CA VAL A 112 11.89 4.66 -3.05
C VAL A 112 12.44 4.08 -4.35
N ARG A 113 13.76 3.94 -4.41
CA ARG A 113 14.45 3.43 -5.61
C ARG A 113 14.41 1.91 -5.68
N LYS A 114 14.68 1.27 -4.54
CA LYS A 114 14.76 -0.19 -4.40
C LYS A 114 14.35 -0.61 -3.00
N VAL A 115 13.83 -1.83 -2.91
CA VAL A 115 13.63 -2.54 -1.66
C VAL A 115 14.45 -3.82 -1.73
N HIS A 116 15.26 -4.10 -0.72
CA HIS A 116 16.10 -5.29 -0.68
C HIS A 116 15.51 -6.27 0.32
N ILE A 117 15.00 -7.41 -0.15
CA ILE A 117 14.24 -8.38 0.65
C ILE A 117 14.94 -9.75 0.57
N SER A 118 14.83 -10.56 1.62
CA SER A 118 15.42 -11.90 1.67
C SER A 118 14.93 -12.76 0.52
N LYS A 119 15.86 -13.47 -0.14
CA LYS A 119 15.57 -14.37 -1.27
C LYS A 119 14.64 -15.53 -0.90
N SER A 120 14.64 -15.95 0.36
CA SER A 120 13.83 -17.07 0.85
C SER A 120 12.39 -16.69 1.18
N GLU A 121 12.05 -15.40 1.16
CA GLU A 121 10.70 -14.95 1.46
C GLU A 121 9.71 -15.23 0.34
N LEU A 122 8.49 -15.59 0.74
CA LEU A 122 7.39 -15.84 -0.18
C LEU A 122 6.88 -14.53 -0.79
N PRO A 123 6.35 -14.55 -2.04
CA PRO A 123 5.85 -13.36 -2.74
C PRO A 123 4.83 -12.52 -1.94
N GLN A 124 4.03 -13.16 -1.07
CA GLN A 124 3.07 -12.45 -0.21
C GLN A 124 3.76 -11.56 0.82
N MET A 125 4.85 -12.04 1.46
CA MET A 125 5.63 -11.24 2.41
C MET A 125 6.40 -10.13 1.68
N VAL A 126 6.95 -10.46 0.51
CA VAL A 126 7.58 -9.49 -0.39
C VAL A 126 6.63 -8.33 -0.70
N ASN A 127 5.38 -8.63 -1.08
CA ASN A 127 4.37 -7.61 -1.39
C ASN A 127 3.97 -6.79 -0.16
N LEU A 128 3.85 -7.40 1.01
CA LEU A 128 3.61 -6.67 2.27
C LEU A 128 4.72 -5.65 2.54
N LYS A 129 5.99 -6.08 2.42
CA LYS A 129 7.16 -5.20 2.61
C LYS A 129 7.25 -4.11 1.56
N LYS A 130 6.92 -4.39 0.30
CA LYS A 130 6.80 -3.36 -0.75
C LYS A 130 5.70 -2.34 -0.42
N GLY A 131 4.55 -2.79 0.07
CA GLY A 131 3.47 -1.90 0.52
C GLY A 131 3.92 -0.96 1.64
N ILE A 132 4.61 -1.48 2.64
CA ILE A 132 5.18 -0.69 3.76
C ILE A 132 6.26 0.26 3.25
N ALA A 133 7.18 -0.22 2.41
CA ALA A 133 8.23 0.62 1.82
C ALA A 133 7.64 1.78 0.99
N GLY A 134 6.52 1.56 0.29
CA GLY A 134 5.82 2.59 -0.46
C GLY A 134 5.37 3.80 0.38
N LEU A 135 5.21 3.65 1.70
CA LEU A 135 4.92 4.79 2.60
C LEU A 135 6.07 5.78 2.76
N PHE A 136 7.30 5.34 2.48
CA PHE A 136 8.49 6.18 2.54
C PHE A 136 8.66 7.03 1.27
N GLN A 137 7.79 6.84 0.27
CA GLN A 137 7.79 7.62 -0.97
C GLN A 137 6.83 8.82 -0.87
N PHE A 138 7.39 9.98 -0.53
CA PHE A 138 6.67 11.25 -0.48
C PHE A 138 7.57 12.45 -0.74
N GLN A 139 6.96 13.56 -1.14
CA GLN A 139 7.64 14.83 -1.35
C GLN A 139 7.29 15.82 -0.24
N THR A 140 8.28 16.58 0.22
CA THR A 140 8.13 17.63 1.23
C THR A 140 7.74 18.99 0.64
N GLU A 141 7.66 19.05 -0.69
CA GLU A 141 7.23 20.22 -1.46
C GLU A 141 5.83 20.00 -2.03
N THR A 142 5.06 21.08 -2.12
CA THR A 142 3.81 21.08 -2.87
C THR A 142 4.12 20.98 -4.36
N THR A 143 3.88 19.80 -4.94
CA THR A 143 4.27 19.50 -6.31
C THR A 143 3.32 18.48 -6.94
N THR A 144 3.41 18.32 -8.26
CA THR A 144 2.76 17.23 -8.99
C THR A 144 3.82 16.44 -9.74
N ALA A 145 3.73 15.12 -9.68
CA ALA A 145 4.68 14.22 -10.31
C ALA A 145 3.98 12.99 -10.90
N THR A 146 4.73 12.21 -11.65
CA THR A 146 4.36 10.83 -11.97
C THR A 146 5.23 9.91 -11.12
N GLU A 147 4.61 8.97 -10.42
CA GLU A 147 5.29 8.00 -9.57
C GLU A 147 4.85 6.60 -9.90
N THR A 148 5.75 5.64 -9.73
CA THR A 148 5.44 4.21 -9.78
C THR A 148 5.52 3.66 -8.36
N ASP A 149 4.46 2.97 -7.92
CA ASP A 149 4.42 2.26 -6.64
C ASP A 149 3.56 0.98 -6.76
N VAL A 150 3.16 0.38 -5.65
CA VAL A 150 2.27 -0.81 -5.59
C VAL A 150 0.90 -0.60 -6.25
N SER A 151 0.53 0.62 -6.64
CA SER A 151 -0.67 0.95 -7.40
C SER A 151 -0.44 1.07 -8.92
N GLY A 152 0.82 1.03 -9.37
CA GLY A 152 1.24 1.19 -10.76
C GLY A 152 1.80 2.58 -11.02
N GLU A 153 1.87 2.97 -12.29
CA GLU A 153 2.25 4.34 -12.67
C GLU A 153 1.04 5.27 -12.45
N CYS A 154 1.17 6.23 -11.54
CA CYS A 154 0.12 7.15 -11.12
C CYS A 154 0.54 8.62 -11.31
N LYS A 155 -0.46 9.49 -11.57
CA LYS A 155 -0.30 10.93 -11.37
C LYS A 155 -0.49 11.24 -9.89
N VAL A 156 0.49 11.91 -9.30
CA VAL A 156 0.51 12.21 -7.87
C VAL A 156 0.51 13.71 -7.66
N LYS A 157 -0.29 14.17 -6.70
CA LYS A 157 -0.28 15.54 -6.20
C LYS A 157 0.10 15.54 -4.73
N TYR A 158 1.11 16.32 -4.39
CA TYR A 158 1.52 16.62 -3.02
C TYR A 158 1.04 18.00 -2.62
N THR A 159 0.61 18.13 -1.37
CA THR A 159 0.36 19.42 -0.72
C THR A 159 1.02 19.36 0.64
N ALA A 160 2.07 20.15 0.81
CA ALA A 160 2.86 20.23 2.02
C ALA A 160 2.45 21.46 2.83
N GLU A 161 2.06 21.23 4.07
CA GLU A 161 1.77 22.22 5.10
C GLU A 161 2.83 22.12 6.20
N SER A 162 2.84 23.03 7.17
CA SER A 162 3.89 23.08 8.20
C SER A 162 4.05 21.77 8.97
N ASP A 163 2.96 21.07 9.29
CA ASP A 163 2.93 19.84 10.10
C ASP A 163 2.37 18.63 9.34
N ARG A 164 2.02 18.77 8.05
CA ARG A 164 1.30 17.74 7.30
C ARG A 164 1.74 17.68 5.85
N ILE A 165 1.69 16.48 5.27
CA ILE A 165 1.85 16.27 3.84
C ILE A 165 0.68 15.42 3.35
N TYR A 166 -0.06 15.96 2.39
CA TYR A 166 -1.14 15.25 1.70
C TYR A 166 -0.62 14.74 0.36
N LYS A 167 -0.81 13.45 0.09
CA LYS A 167 -0.54 12.80 -1.19
C LYS A 167 -1.85 12.28 -1.77
N GLU A 168 -2.16 12.66 -3.00
CA GLU A 168 -3.32 12.13 -3.73
C GLU A 168 -2.83 11.46 -5.02
N LYS A 169 -3.29 10.23 -5.28
CA LYS A 169 -2.95 9.47 -6.49
C LYS A 169 -4.16 9.31 -7.40
N THR A 170 -3.97 9.60 -8.68
CA THR A 170 -5.02 9.50 -9.71
C THR A 170 -4.47 8.86 -10.99
N GLY A 171 -5.37 8.29 -11.81
CA GLY A 171 -5.02 7.79 -13.13
C GLY A 171 -3.99 6.64 -13.15
N CYS A 172 -3.91 5.86 -12.07
CA CYS A 172 -2.97 4.75 -11.93
C CYS A 172 -3.17 3.67 -12.99
N LYS A 173 -2.06 3.20 -13.60
CA LYS A 173 -2.07 2.18 -14.66
C LYS A 173 -1.05 1.08 -14.38
N TRP A 174 -1.45 -0.16 -14.63
CA TRP A 174 -0.54 -1.30 -14.76
C TRP A 174 -0.38 -1.66 -16.25
N PRO A 175 0.82 -2.06 -16.70
CA PRO A 175 1.05 -2.52 -18.07
C PRO A 175 0.08 -3.64 -18.50
N ASP A 176 -0.24 -4.55 -17.57
CA ASP A 176 -1.12 -5.71 -17.80
C ASP A 176 -2.59 -5.45 -17.42
N MET A 177 -2.97 -4.22 -17.06
CA MET A 177 -4.38 -3.92 -16.80
C MET A 177 -5.14 -3.84 -18.12
N HIS A 178 -5.66 -4.99 -18.57
CA HIS A 178 -6.59 -5.02 -19.69
C HIS A 178 -7.79 -4.11 -19.39
N SER A 179 -8.01 -3.12 -20.26
CA SER A 179 -9.23 -2.31 -20.23
C SER A 179 -10.41 -3.26 -20.40
N ARG A 180 -11.20 -3.44 -19.34
CA ARG A 180 -12.49 -4.12 -19.48
C ARG A 180 -13.36 -3.23 -20.35
N ALA A 181 -13.95 -3.81 -21.40
CA ALA A 181 -14.84 -3.10 -22.30
C ALA A 181 -15.88 -2.33 -21.48
N SER A 182 -15.81 -0.99 -21.57
CA SER A 182 -16.74 -0.06 -20.95
C SER A 182 -17.99 0.03 -21.81
N ASP A 183 -18.73 -1.06 -21.95
CA ASP A 183 -20.08 -0.94 -22.47
C ASP A 183 -20.91 -0.21 -21.41
N GLU A 184 -21.46 0.96 -21.72
CA GLU A 184 -22.13 1.83 -20.74
C GLU A 184 -23.39 1.16 -20.17
N LEU A 185 -24.02 0.26 -20.92
CA LEU A 185 -25.24 -0.46 -20.56
C LEU A 185 -24.98 -1.74 -19.74
N TRP A 186 -23.99 -2.54 -20.15
CA TRP A 186 -23.69 -3.85 -19.54
C TRP A 186 -22.44 -3.85 -18.65
N GLY A 187 -21.71 -2.73 -18.65
CA GLY A 187 -20.44 -2.58 -17.97
C GLY A 187 -20.58 -2.19 -16.51
N ASN A 188 -19.46 -2.32 -15.81
CA ASN A 188 -19.31 -1.82 -14.46
C ASN A 188 -18.41 -0.59 -14.48
N LYS A 189 -18.84 0.48 -13.82
CA LYS A 189 -18.00 1.65 -13.60
C LYS A 189 -17.16 1.43 -12.33
N ILE A 190 -15.84 1.43 -12.49
CA ILE A 190 -14.91 1.36 -11.36
C ILE A 190 -14.44 2.79 -11.04
N THR A 191 -14.64 3.23 -9.81
CA THR A 191 -14.10 4.49 -9.29
C THR A 191 -13.07 4.16 -8.22
N SER A 192 -11.89 4.78 -8.31
CA SER A 192 -10.81 4.58 -7.35
C SER A 192 -10.37 5.92 -6.75
N SER A 193 -10.20 5.96 -5.43
CA SER A 193 -9.64 7.08 -4.68
C SER A 193 -8.46 6.57 -3.86
N ARG A 194 -7.36 7.33 -3.83
CA ARG A 194 -6.13 6.93 -3.13
C ARG A 194 -5.51 8.16 -2.51
N LYS A 195 -5.46 8.19 -1.18
CA LYS A 195 -5.01 9.34 -0.40
C LYS A 195 -4.07 8.90 0.70
N THR A 196 -3.04 9.68 0.95
CA THR A 196 -2.15 9.49 2.09
C THR A 196 -2.00 10.80 2.83
N LEU A 197 -2.17 10.75 4.14
CA LEU A 197 -1.87 11.85 5.06
C LEU A 197 -0.65 11.46 5.89
N ILE A 198 0.37 12.30 5.87
CA ILE A 198 1.55 12.17 6.72
C ILE A 198 1.51 13.34 7.70
N SER A 199 1.39 13.05 9.00
CA SER A 199 1.47 14.07 10.05
C SER A 199 2.86 14.07 10.66
N LEU A 200 3.38 15.26 10.94
CA LEU A 200 4.72 15.49 11.45
C LEU A 200 4.64 16.00 12.89
N GLY A 201 5.38 15.35 13.78
CA GLY A 201 5.59 15.80 15.15
C GLY A 201 6.76 16.77 15.26
N ASP A 202 7.32 16.82 16.46
CA ASP A 202 8.48 17.65 16.77
C ASP A 202 9.67 17.31 15.88
N GLN A 203 10.48 18.33 15.55
CA GLN A 203 11.66 18.20 14.69
C GLN A 203 11.40 17.56 13.31
N LYS A 204 10.13 17.52 12.88
CA LYS A 204 9.69 16.90 11.62
C LYS A 204 9.93 15.39 11.57
N ILE A 205 9.82 14.74 12.73
CA ILE A 205 9.65 13.30 12.80
C ILE A 205 8.24 12.95 12.32
N VAL A 206 8.11 11.93 11.49
CA VAL A 206 6.81 11.40 11.07
C VAL A 206 6.10 10.85 12.30
N ASP A 207 4.99 11.46 12.70
CA ASP A 207 4.14 11.00 13.79
C ASP A 207 3.17 9.93 13.29
N THR A 208 2.49 10.20 12.17
CA THR A 208 1.57 9.26 11.56
C THR A 208 1.70 9.24 10.03
N VAL A 209 1.47 8.06 9.45
CA VAL A 209 1.19 7.91 8.02
C VAL A 209 -0.11 7.16 7.90
N GLU A 210 -1.10 7.74 7.22
CA GLU A 210 -2.42 7.14 7.00
C GLU A 210 -2.68 7.09 5.50
N ALA A 211 -2.48 5.91 4.89
CA ALA A 211 -2.82 5.65 3.50
C ALA A 211 -4.19 4.96 3.43
N ILE A 212 -5.06 5.45 2.54
CA ILE A 212 -6.40 4.91 2.30
C ILE A 212 -6.62 4.81 0.79
N ASP A 213 -6.89 3.59 0.34
CA ASP A 213 -7.23 3.22 -1.02
C ASP A 213 -8.66 2.67 -1.06
N GLU A 214 -9.51 3.30 -1.86
CA GLU A 214 -10.92 2.94 -2.01
C GLU A 214 -11.23 2.61 -3.46
N HIS A 215 -11.88 1.47 -3.68
CA HIS A 215 -12.33 1.01 -4.99
C HIS A 215 -13.81 0.68 -4.92
N THR A 216 -14.62 1.38 -5.70
CA THR A 216 -16.05 1.05 -5.83
C THR A 216 -16.35 0.62 -7.25
N THR A 217 -16.98 -0.55 -7.38
CA THR A 217 -17.54 -1.04 -8.63
C THR A 217 -19.04 -0.81 -8.59
N ARG A 218 -19.56 -0.07 -9.57
CA ARG A 218 -20.99 0.17 -9.73
C ARG A 218 -21.48 -0.46 -11.02
N SER A 219 -22.55 -1.25 -10.94
CA SER A 219 -23.20 -1.81 -12.14
C SER A 219 -24.20 -0.79 -12.69
N SER A 220 -24.19 -0.59 -14.01
CA SER A 220 -25.19 0.23 -14.69
C SER A 220 -26.60 -0.38 -14.65
N LEU A 221 -26.70 -1.71 -14.48
CA LEU A 221 -27.98 -2.44 -14.50
C LEU A 221 -28.64 -2.51 -13.13
N SER A 222 -27.85 -2.57 -12.06
CA SER A 222 -28.44 -2.64 -10.72
C SER A 222 -27.50 -2.25 -9.58
N SER A 223 -28.06 -1.52 -8.61
CA SER A 223 -27.36 -1.10 -7.40
C SER A 223 -27.07 -2.25 -6.42
N PHE A 224 -27.82 -3.37 -6.47
CA PHE A 224 -27.57 -4.51 -5.58
C PHE A 224 -26.20 -5.17 -5.82
N ALA A 225 -25.63 -5.00 -7.02
CA ALA A 225 -24.35 -5.57 -7.40
C ALA A 225 -23.17 -4.62 -7.15
N ASN A 226 -23.41 -3.47 -6.49
CA ASN A 226 -22.36 -2.53 -6.15
C ASN A 226 -21.48 -3.10 -5.05
N VAL A 227 -20.17 -3.08 -5.26
CA VAL A 227 -19.17 -3.59 -4.31
C VAL A 227 -18.13 -2.52 -4.07
N GLY A 228 -17.82 -2.27 -2.79
CA GLY A 228 -16.72 -1.44 -2.36
C GLY A 228 -15.58 -2.27 -1.77
N VAL A 229 -14.35 -1.83 -1.93
CA VAL A 229 -13.19 -2.31 -1.20
C VAL A 229 -12.45 -1.10 -0.66
N THR A 230 -12.17 -1.11 0.63
CA THR A 230 -11.32 -0.11 1.28
C THR A 230 -10.11 -0.82 1.87
N ALA A 231 -8.92 -0.42 1.44
CA ALA A 231 -7.65 -0.80 2.04
C ALA A 231 -7.09 0.42 2.78
N SER A 232 -6.62 0.22 4.00
CA SER A 232 -5.96 1.25 4.80
C SER A 232 -4.68 0.70 5.39
N LEU A 233 -3.62 1.50 5.36
CA LEU A 233 -2.37 1.19 6.01
C LEU A 233 -1.93 2.37 6.85
N ARG A 234 -1.69 2.12 8.14
CA ARG A 234 -1.40 3.13 9.15
C ARG A 234 -0.08 2.83 9.86
N LEU A 235 0.78 3.84 9.91
CA LEU A 235 1.90 3.91 10.84
C LEU A 235 1.59 4.95 11.90
N LYS A 236 1.87 4.62 13.16
CA LYS A 236 1.84 5.58 14.28
C LYS A 236 3.11 5.44 15.10
N VAL A 237 3.81 6.54 15.33
CA VAL A 237 5.08 6.53 16.05
C VAL A 237 4.90 5.98 17.46
N LEU A 238 5.78 5.08 17.85
CA LEU A 238 5.90 4.55 19.21
C LEU A 238 7.15 5.11 19.89
N ASP A 239 8.22 5.24 19.12
CA ASP A 239 9.47 5.84 19.56
C ASP A 239 9.94 6.86 18.48
N PRO A 240 9.88 8.17 18.77
CA PRO A 240 10.27 9.21 17.84
C PRO A 240 11.79 9.39 17.72
N GLU A 241 12.60 8.71 18.54
CA GLU A 241 14.06 8.80 18.45
C GLU A 241 14.56 8.24 17.13
N VAL A 242 15.44 8.98 16.43
CA VAL A 242 15.99 8.51 15.17
C VAL A 242 17.16 7.56 15.46
N ASN A 243 16.97 6.27 15.24
CA ASN A 243 18.03 5.28 15.41
C ASN A 243 19.09 5.41 14.31
N LYS A 244 20.31 5.74 14.73
CA LYS A 244 21.50 5.96 13.88
C LYS A 244 22.71 5.17 14.37
N ASN A 245 22.49 4.12 15.16
CA ASN A 245 23.58 3.38 15.81
C ASN A 245 24.59 2.80 14.81
N ARG A 246 24.11 2.31 13.66
CA ARG A 246 24.95 1.85 12.54
C ARG A 246 25.01 2.83 11.37
N LEU A 247 24.74 4.11 11.58
CA LEU A 247 24.83 5.11 10.52
C LEU A 247 26.28 5.25 10.04
N SER A 248 26.50 5.01 8.75
CA SER A 248 27.81 5.11 8.12
C SER A 248 27.81 6.14 6.99
N ILE A 249 28.96 6.80 6.82
CA ILE A 249 29.27 7.68 5.68
C ILE A 249 29.98 6.95 4.54
N ALA A 250 30.26 5.65 4.71
CA ALA A 250 30.84 4.83 3.66
C ALA A 250 29.89 4.72 2.45
N ASN A 251 30.41 4.25 1.32
CA ASN A 251 29.59 4.00 0.14
C ASN A 251 28.46 3.01 0.49
N MET A 252 27.24 3.30 0.03
CA MET A 252 26.04 2.50 0.25
C MET A 252 26.22 1.01 -0.12
N MET A 253 27.00 0.71 -1.17
CA MET A 253 27.32 -0.67 -1.55
C MET A 253 28.09 -1.40 -0.45
N THR A 254 29.07 -0.74 0.16
CA THR A 254 29.85 -1.30 1.27
C THR A 254 28.97 -1.49 2.50
N VAL A 255 28.09 -0.53 2.81
CA VAL A 255 27.14 -0.63 3.93
C VAL A 255 26.19 -1.82 3.73
N SER A 256 25.62 -1.97 2.52
CA SER A 256 24.74 -3.07 2.16
C SER A 256 25.43 -4.44 2.27
N GLN A 257 26.69 -4.54 1.79
CA GLN A 257 27.49 -5.76 1.92
C GLN A 257 27.78 -6.13 3.38
N ASN A 258 28.12 -5.15 4.22
CA ASN A 258 28.38 -5.38 5.64
C ASN A 258 27.12 -5.89 6.35
N ILE A 259 25.96 -5.30 6.08
CA ILE A 259 24.68 -5.71 6.68
C ILE A 259 24.25 -7.09 6.20
N LYS A 260 24.45 -7.41 4.91
CA LYS A 260 24.27 -8.76 4.39
C LYS A 260 25.11 -9.78 5.17
N ALA A 261 26.39 -9.49 5.40
CA ALA A 261 27.29 -10.38 6.13
C ALA A 261 26.92 -10.50 7.62
N GLU A 262 26.55 -9.40 8.27
CA GLU A 262 26.15 -9.34 9.68
C GLU A 262 24.87 -10.16 9.94
N LEU A 263 23.85 -9.98 9.09
CA LEU A 263 22.56 -10.65 9.26
C LEU A 263 22.54 -12.09 8.71
N GLY A 264 23.51 -12.46 7.87
CA GLY A 264 23.52 -13.74 7.18
C GLY A 264 22.37 -13.91 6.18
N VAL A 265 21.82 -12.80 5.66
CA VAL A 265 20.65 -12.80 4.75
C VAL A 265 21.08 -12.47 3.33
N GLU A 266 20.66 -13.29 2.37
CA GLU A 266 20.82 -12.99 0.95
C GLU A 266 19.68 -12.10 0.45
N PHE A 267 19.98 -10.82 0.26
CA PHE A 267 19.02 -9.88 -0.30
C PHE A 267 18.91 -9.95 -1.83
N VAL A 268 17.68 -9.79 -2.33
CA VAL A 268 17.33 -9.55 -3.73
C VAL A 268 16.75 -8.15 -3.85
N GLU A 269 17.11 -7.45 -4.92
CA GLU A 269 16.58 -6.11 -5.21
C GLU A 269 15.21 -6.19 -5.87
N PHE A 270 14.28 -5.38 -5.40
CA PHE A 270 12.95 -5.24 -5.96
C PHE A 270 12.59 -3.78 -6.20
N LEU A 271 11.80 -3.54 -7.24
CA LEU A 271 11.01 -2.31 -7.39
C LEU A 271 9.73 -2.42 -6.56
N LEU A 272 9.02 -1.30 -6.39
CA LEU A 272 7.75 -1.25 -5.65
C LEU A 272 6.58 -1.94 -6.34
N GLU A 273 6.73 -2.38 -7.58
CA GLU A 273 5.67 -3.11 -8.29
C GLU A 273 5.36 -4.46 -7.59
N PRO A 274 4.09 -4.88 -7.48
CA PRO A 274 3.73 -6.10 -6.78
C PRO A 274 4.20 -7.33 -7.56
N GLU A 275 4.74 -8.29 -6.83
CA GLU A 275 5.03 -9.62 -7.36
C GLU A 275 3.72 -10.37 -7.64
N THR A 276 3.72 -11.15 -8.72
CA THR A 276 2.57 -12.00 -9.04
C THR A 276 2.50 -13.14 -8.03
N VAL A 277 1.39 -13.20 -7.30
CA VAL A 277 1.08 -14.33 -6.42
C VAL A 277 0.25 -15.32 -7.22
N THR A 278 0.80 -16.50 -7.49
CA THR A 278 -0.01 -17.60 -8.05
C THR A 278 -1.08 -17.97 -7.02
N PRO A 279 -2.38 -17.95 -7.40
CA PRO A 279 -3.44 -18.38 -6.49
C PRO A 279 -3.20 -19.80 -6.01
N ASP A 280 -3.65 -20.11 -4.80
CA ASP A 280 -3.53 -21.44 -4.22
C ASP A 280 -4.10 -22.50 -5.19
N THR A 281 -3.36 -23.59 -5.38
CA THR A 281 -3.56 -24.65 -6.39
C THR A 281 -4.89 -25.43 -6.27
N ASN A 282 -5.77 -25.05 -5.34
CA ASN A 282 -7.10 -25.61 -5.16
C ASN A 282 -8.14 -25.15 -6.20
N ILE A 283 -7.69 -24.63 -7.34
CA ILE A 283 -8.57 -24.34 -8.46
C ILE A 283 -8.86 -25.66 -9.18
N LYS A 284 -10.10 -26.14 -9.06
CA LYS A 284 -10.58 -27.32 -9.79
C LYS A 284 -10.47 -27.09 -11.30
N LYS A 285 -10.01 -28.11 -12.02
CA LYS A 285 -9.95 -28.07 -13.48
C LYS A 285 -11.35 -27.95 -14.06
N PHE A 286 -11.45 -27.38 -15.27
CA PHE A 286 -12.73 -27.24 -15.96
C PHE A 286 -13.53 -28.55 -16.01
N ALA A 287 -12.88 -29.67 -16.39
CA ALA A 287 -13.50 -30.98 -16.45
C ALA A 287 -14.12 -31.40 -15.10
N ASP A 288 -13.38 -31.25 -14.00
CA ASP A 288 -13.86 -31.61 -12.66
C ASP A 288 -15.08 -30.78 -12.24
N VAL A 289 -15.10 -29.49 -12.62
CA VAL A 289 -16.24 -28.59 -12.34
C VAL A 289 -17.45 -28.98 -13.19
N VAL A 290 -17.26 -29.31 -14.46
CA VAL A 290 -18.33 -29.76 -15.35
C VAL A 290 -18.91 -31.08 -14.87
N ASP A 291 -18.07 -32.05 -14.50
CA ASP A 291 -18.52 -33.35 -13.98
C ASP A 291 -19.32 -33.18 -12.68
N GLN A 292 -18.82 -32.34 -11.76
CA GLN A 292 -19.51 -31.98 -10.52
C GLN A 292 -20.91 -31.40 -10.77
N PHE A 293 -21.07 -30.59 -11.83
CA PHE A 293 -22.33 -29.91 -12.16
C PHE A 293 -23.09 -30.52 -13.34
N SER A 294 -22.70 -31.70 -13.81
CA SER A 294 -23.23 -32.35 -15.02
C SER A 294 -24.75 -32.41 -15.05
N LYS A 295 -25.39 -32.79 -13.94
CA LYS A 295 -26.86 -32.81 -13.79
C LYS A 295 -27.49 -31.43 -13.94
N SER A 296 -26.91 -30.41 -13.29
CA SER A 296 -27.40 -29.02 -13.34
C SER A 296 -27.19 -28.37 -14.71
N LEU A 297 -26.32 -28.92 -15.55
CA LEU A 297 -26.02 -28.44 -16.90
C LEU A 297 -26.86 -29.14 -18.00
N GLN A 298 -27.74 -30.07 -17.63
CA GLN A 298 -28.63 -30.74 -18.58
C GLN A 298 -29.71 -29.81 -19.13
N SER A 299 -30.20 -30.11 -20.33
CA SER A 299 -31.28 -29.35 -20.97
C SER A 299 -32.55 -29.27 -20.12
N SER A 300 -32.81 -30.28 -19.29
CA SER A 300 -33.96 -30.31 -18.38
C SER A 300 -33.88 -29.27 -17.26
N GLU A 301 -32.68 -28.79 -16.92
CA GLU A 301 -32.46 -27.81 -15.85
C GLU A 301 -32.31 -26.38 -16.39
N LEU A 302 -32.45 -26.17 -17.70
CA LEU A 302 -32.35 -24.84 -18.32
C LEU A 302 -33.43 -23.90 -17.77
N GLY A 303 -33.04 -22.65 -17.51
CA GLY A 303 -33.90 -21.65 -16.88
C GLY A 303 -33.98 -21.74 -15.35
N THR A 304 -33.33 -22.72 -14.72
CA THR A 304 -33.23 -22.78 -13.26
C THR A 304 -32.03 -22.00 -12.72
N THR A 305 -32.13 -21.57 -11.46
CA THR A 305 -31.01 -20.94 -10.74
C THR A 305 -29.80 -21.87 -10.58
N LYS A 306 -30.04 -23.19 -10.49
CA LYS A 306 -28.99 -24.21 -10.41
C LYS A 306 -28.15 -24.27 -11.69
N SER A 307 -28.81 -24.28 -12.84
CA SER A 307 -28.15 -24.28 -14.15
C SER A 307 -27.38 -22.97 -14.40
N ALA A 308 -27.97 -21.83 -14.06
CA ALA A 308 -27.30 -20.53 -14.15
C ALA A 308 -26.02 -20.49 -13.28
N TRP A 309 -26.10 -20.95 -12.03
CA TRP A 309 -24.95 -20.96 -11.13
C TRP A 309 -23.87 -21.96 -11.58
N ALA A 310 -24.26 -23.15 -12.03
CA ALA A 310 -23.35 -24.15 -12.60
C ALA A 310 -22.59 -23.61 -13.83
N LEU A 311 -23.28 -22.89 -14.71
CA LEU A 311 -22.67 -22.25 -15.87
C LEU A 311 -21.63 -21.20 -15.45
N VAL A 312 -21.96 -20.31 -14.49
CA VAL A 312 -21.01 -19.31 -13.99
C VAL A 312 -19.77 -19.96 -13.37
N LYS A 313 -19.93 -21.05 -12.61
CA LYS A 313 -18.81 -21.81 -12.04
C LYS A 313 -17.94 -22.45 -13.12
N SER A 314 -18.56 -23.04 -14.14
CA SER A 314 -17.87 -23.68 -15.26
C SER A 314 -17.09 -22.65 -16.10
N VAL A 315 -17.69 -21.51 -16.44
CA VAL A 315 -16.99 -20.44 -17.19
C VAL A 315 -15.80 -19.89 -16.40
N ARG A 316 -15.90 -19.78 -15.07
CA ARG A 316 -14.78 -19.35 -14.23
C ARG A 316 -13.62 -20.35 -14.22
N SER A 317 -13.88 -21.64 -14.32
CA SER A 317 -12.81 -22.66 -14.35
C SER A 317 -12.15 -22.83 -15.72
N ILE A 318 -12.70 -22.25 -16.80
CA ILE A 318 -12.03 -22.17 -18.12
C ILE A 318 -10.87 -21.17 -18.08
N LYS A 319 -10.95 -20.13 -17.24
CA LYS A 319 -9.97 -19.04 -17.17
C LYS A 319 -8.72 -19.38 -16.36
N ASN A 320 -8.65 -20.59 -15.79
CA ASN A 320 -7.52 -21.11 -15.04
C ASN A 320 -7.00 -22.36 -15.72
#